data_AF-A0A6I9TDS4-F1
#
_entry.id   AF-A0A6I9TDS4-F1
#
_cell.length_a   1.000
_cell.length_b   1.000
_cell.length_c   1.000
_cell.angle_alpha   90.00
_cell.angle_beta   90.00
_cell.angle_gamma   90.00
#
_symmetry.space_group_name_H-M   'P 1'
#
loop_
_entity.id
_entity.type
_entity.pdbx_description
1 polymer ?
#
loop_
_entity_poly.entity_id
_entity_poly.type
_entity_poly.pdbx_seq_one_letter_code
_entity_poly.pdbx_strand_id
1 'polypeptide(L)'
;MASVSSATCLSFRTSIGLPVRIHNQAKAETVEKVSEIVRKQLALSPETQLTPQTKFSELGADSLDTVEIVMGLEEEFNINVEEENSENITTIQEAADLIEKLVEKKN
;
A
#
# COMPACT_ATOMS: atom_id res chain seq x y z
N MET A 1 -6.70 41.10 39.88
CA MET A 1 -5.73 40.75 40.95
C MET A 1 -6.20 39.43 41.52
N ALA A 2 -5.50 38.31 41.58
CA ALA A 2 -4.10 37.92 41.40
C ALA A 2 -4.12 36.48 40.80
N SER A 3 -3.31 36.16 39.79
CA SER A 3 -1.92 35.66 39.86
C SER A 3 -1.82 34.12 39.81
N VAL A 4 -1.47 33.64 38.61
CA VAL A 4 -0.49 32.61 38.19
C VAL A 4 -0.32 31.30 38.98
N SER A 5 -0.29 30.21 38.19
CA SER A 5 0.72 29.12 38.18
C SER A 5 0.27 27.74 38.65
N SER A 6 0.08 26.84 37.67
CA SER A 6 0.63 25.48 37.78
C SER A 6 0.94 24.96 36.38
N ALA A 7 2.24 24.85 36.12
CA ALA A 7 2.78 24.18 34.96
C ALA A 7 2.56 22.67 35.11
N THR A 8 2.07 22.01 34.06
CA THR A 8 2.31 20.59 33.88
C THR A 8 2.72 20.38 32.42
N CYS A 9 4.03 20.43 32.23
CA CYS A 9 4.73 19.92 31.07
C CYS A 9 4.77 18.40 31.19
N LEU A 10 4.22 17.66 30.22
CA LEU A 10 4.44 16.25 29.88
C LEU A 10 3.57 16.04 28.60
N SER A 11 4.01 15.64 27.40
CA SER A 11 5.27 15.11 26.93
C SER A 11 5.39 15.40 25.43
N PHE A 12 6.60 15.72 25.04
CA PHE A 12 7.09 15.89 23.68
C PHE A 12 7.01 14.56 22.89
N ARG A 13 6.69 14.66 21.58
CA ARG A 13 7.31 13.91 20.47
C ARG A 13 6.79 12.52 20.08
N THR A 14 6.01 12.50 19.02
CA THR A 14 6.37 11.86 17.73
C THR A 14 5.85 12.80 16.62
N SER A 15 6.69 13.63 16.01
CA SER A 15 7.66 13.30 14.96
C SER A 15 6.98 12.80 13.70
N ILE A 16 7.15 13.61 12.63
CA ILE A 16 7.01 13.31 11.21
C ILE A 16 5.65 13.71 10.61
N GLY A 17 5.59 14.98 10.22
CA GLY A 17 5.03 15.27 8.90
C GLY A 17 5.93 14.64 7.85
N LEU A 18 5.33 13.86 6.96
CA LEU A 18 5.87 13.64 5.63
C LEU A 18 4.91 14.36 4.68
N PRO A 19 5.37 15.34 3.87
CA PRO A 19 4.64 15.65 2.66
C PRO A 19 4.66 14.36 1.85
N VAL A 20 3.51 13.70 1.74
CA VAL A 20 3.34 12.57 0.82
C VAL A 20 3.66 13.14 -0.56
N ARG A 21 4.88 12.87 -1.03
CA ARG A 21 5.26 13.07 -2.42
C ARG A 21 4.52 11.99 -3.18
N ILE A 22 3.28 12.32 -3.55
CA ILE A 22 2.50 11.56 -4.52
C ILE A 22 3.24 11.73 -5.85
N HIS A 23 4.04 10.74 -6.22
CA HIS A 23 4.54 10.60 -7.58
C HIS A 23 3.64 9.56 -8.24
N ASN A 24 2.51 10.06 -8.77
CA ASN A 24 1.37 9.33 -9.31
C ASN A 24 0.54 8.62 -8.23
N GLN A 25 -0.75 8.96 -8.10
CA GLN A 25 -1.68 8.26 -7.21
C GLN A 25 -2.54 7.37 -8.10
N ALA A 26 -2.39 6.06 -7.99
CA ALA A 26 -3.41 5.13 -8.46
C ALA A 26 -4.78 5.54 -7.90
N LYS A 27 -5.84 5.26 -8.66
CA LYS A 27 -7.19 5.53 -8.18
C LYS A 27 -7.44 4.78 -6.88
N ALA A 28 -8.21 5.37 -5.97
CA ALA A 28 -8.56 4.73 -4.71
C ALA A 28 -9.18 3.34 -4.93
N GLU A 29 -10.02 3.22 -5.97
CA GLU A 29 -10.62 1.95 -6.40
C GLU A 29 -9.57 0.88 -6.77
N THR A 30 -8.49 1.28 -7.44
CA THR A 30 -7.39 0.37 -7.82
C THR A 30 -6.65 -0.12 -6.57
N VAL A 31 -6.36 0.77 -5.62
CA VAL A 31 -5.72 0.42 -4.35
C VAL A 31 -6.60 -0.53 -3.54
N GLU A 32 -7.91 -0.27 -3.47
CA GLU A 32 -8.87 -1.14 -2.78
C GLU A 32 -8.88 -2.53 -3.40
N LYS A 33 -9.00 -2.65 -4.73
CA LYS A 33 -8.94 -3.94 -5.43
C LYS A 33 -7.63 -4.70 -5.19
N VAL A 34 -6.50 -4.02 -5.26
CA VAL A 34 -5.19 -4.63 -4.96
C VAL A 34 -5.18 -5.19 -3.53
N SER A 35 -5.69 -4.41 -2.57
CA SER A 35 -5.75 -4.83 -1.17
C SER A 35 -6.67 -6.04 -0.96
N GLU A 36 -7.77 -6.14 -1.71
CA GLU A 36 -8.68 -7.29 -1.66
C GLU A 36 -8.03 -8.55 -2.21
N ILE A 37 -7.31 -8.46 -3.33
CA ILE A 37 -6.57 -9.59 -3.92
C ILE A 37 -5.51 -10.07 -2.95
N VAL A 38 -4.70 -9.16 -2.41
CA VAL A 38 -3.64 -9.48 -1.44
C VAL A 38 -4.23 -10.15 -0.20
N ARG A 39 -5.34 -9.63 0.32
CA ARG A 39 -6.05 -10.23 1.46
C ARG A 39 -6.49 -11.65 1.16
N LYS A 40 -7.02 -11.89 -0.05
CA LYS A 40 -7.53 -13.19 -0.46
C LYS A 40 -6.40 -14.20 -0.63
N GLN A 41 -5.30 -13.82 -1.29
CA GLN A 41 -4.16 -14.71 -1.51
C GLN A 41 -3.45 -15.05 -0.19
N LEU A 42 -3.21 -14.06 0.66
CA LEU A 42 -2.54 -14.25 1.95
C LEU A 42 -3.48 -14.73 3.07
N ALA A 43 -4.75 -15.03 2.75
CA ALA A 43 -5.79 -15.43 3.70
C ALA A 43 -5.86 -14.54 4.96
N LEU A 44 -5.67 -13.23 4.80
CA LEU A 44 -5.61 -12.28 5.91
C LEU A 44 -7.00 -12.02 6.49
N SER A 45 -7.06 -11.87 7.81
CA SER A 45 -8.31 -11.57 8.51
C SER A 45 -8.93 -10.24 8.06
N PRO A 46 -10.27 -10.08 8.09
CA PRO A 46 -11.00 -8.84 7.77
C PRO A 46 -10.60 -7.64 8.63
N GLU A 47 -9.96 -7.89 9.77
CA GLU A 47 -9.47 -6.86 10.70
C GLU A 47 -8.05 -6.39 10.40
N THR A 48 -7.31 -7.09 9.55
CA THR A 48 -5.98 -6.66 9.13
C THR A 48 -6.08 -5.36 8.34
N GLN A 49 -5.49 -4.30 8.88
CA GLN A 49 -5.49 -3.00 8.23
C GLN A 49 -4.41 -2.97 7.15
N LEU A 50 -4.85 -2.90 5.89
CA LEU A 50 -3.97 -2.72 4.75
C LEU A 50 -3.88 -1.23 4.43
N THR A 51 -2.68 -0.68 4.50
CA THR A 51 -2.41 0.71 4.10
C THR A 51 -1.64 0.71 2.79
N PRO A 52 -1.70 1.80 2.00
CA PRO A 52 -0.92 1.86 0.77
C PRO A 52 0.60 1.74 1.00
N GLN A 53 1.07 2.10 2.18
CA GLN A 53 2.48 1.99 2.59
C GLN A 53 2.84 0.61 3.14
N THR A 54 1.85 -0.27 3.35
CA THR A 54 2.08 -1.62 3.84
C THR A 54 2.87 -2.42 2.81
N LYS A 55 3.92 -3.09 3.29
CA LYS A 55 4.75 -3.95 2.44
C LYS A 55 4.20 -5.36 2.38
N PHE A 56 4.35 -6.03 1.25
CA PHE A 56 3.93 -7.43 1.12
C PHE A 56 4.70 -8.34 2.09
N SER A 57 5.99 -8.09 2.28
CA SER A 57 6.79 -8.83 3.26
C SER A 57 6.35 -8.63 4.72
N GLU A 58 5.73 -7.49 5.06
CA GLU A 58 5.18 -7.26 6.41
C GLU A 58 3.89 -8.05 6.64
N LEU A 59 3.18 -8.39 5.56
CA LEU A 59 2.00 -9.26 5.59
C LEU A 59 2.36 -10.75 5.61
N GLY A 60 3.66 -11.08 5.57
CA GLY A 60 4.15 -12.44 5.51
C GLY A 60 4.13 -13.04 4.10
N ALA A 61 3.95 -12.23 3.06
CA ALA A 61 4.09 -12.70 1.68
C ALA A 61 5.54 -13.11 1.42
N ASP A 62 5.73 -14.35 0.99
CA ASP A 62 7.00 -14.85 0.49
C ASP A 62 7.17 -14.60 -1.02
N SER A 63 8.26 -15.09 -1.59
CA SER A 63 8.54 -14.96 -3.03
C SER A 63 7.50 -15.67 -3.91
N LEU A 64 6.89 -16.75 -3.44
CA LEU A 64 5.85 -17.49 -4.15
C LEU A 64 4.50 -16.76 -4.05
N ASP A 65 4.15 -16.27 -2.86
CA ASP A 65 2.93 -15.48 -2.64
C ASP A 65 2.92 -14.23 -3.52
N THR A 66 4.09 -13.59 -3.69
CA THR A 66 4.23 -12.41 -4.55
C THR A 66 3.90 -12.75 -6.02
N VAL A 67 4.33 -13.91 -6.51
CA VAL A 67 3.98 -14.40 -7.86
C VAL A 67 2.48 -14.64 -7.98
N GLU A 68 1.85 -15.28 -6.98
CA GLU A 68 0.40 -15.54 -6.99
C GLU A 68 -0.44 -14.24 -6.91
N ILE A 69 0.02 -13.25 -6.15
CA ILE A 69 -0.59 -11.93 -6.07
C ILE A 69 -0.50 -11.23 -7.43
N VAL A 70 0.68 -11.20 -8.05
CA VAL A 70 0.90 -10.57 -9.35
C VAL A 70 0.04 -11.23 -10.43
N MET A 71 -0.01 -12.56 -10.49
CA MET A 71 -0.90 -13.28 -11.41
C MET A 71 -2.37 -12.93 -11.20
N GLY A 72 -2.82 -12.83 -9.94
CA GLY A 72 -4.20 -12.42 -9.63
C GLY A 72 -4.50 -10.98 -10.07
N LEU A 73 -3.53 -10.08 -9.98
CA LEU A 73 -3.65 -8.70 -10.45
C LEU A 73 -3.68 -8.62 -11.98
N GLU A 74 -2.85 -9.39 -12.67
CA GLU A 74 -2.86 -9.50 -14.12
C GLU A 74 -4.22 -9.98 -14.65
N GLU A 75 -4.79 -11.01 -14.04
CA GLU A 75 -6.11 -11.55 -14.41
C GLU A 75 -7.24 -10.54 -14.11
N GLU A 76 -7.26 -9.93 -12.92
CA GLU A 76 -8.33 -9.00 -12.51
C GLU A 76 -8.35 -7.75 -13.39
N PHE A 77 -7.19 -7.17 -13.69
CA PHE A 77 -7.09 -5.95 -14.49
C PHE A 77 -6.86 -6.23 -15.98
N ASN A 78 -6.73 -7.50 -16.35
CA ASN A 78 -6.45 -7.97 -17.72
C ASN A 78 -5.19 -7.28 -18.29
N ILE A 79 -4.13 -7.16 -17.50
CA ILE A 79 -2.85 -6.52 -17.86
C ILE A 79 -1.73 -7.55 -17.90
N ASN A 80 -0.55 -7.15 -18.39
CA ASN A 80 0.65 -7.97 -18.34
C ASN A 80 1.73 -7.19 -17.58
N VAL A 81 2.11 -7.69 -16.41
CA VAL A 81 3.16 -7.14 -15.55
C VAL A 81 4.45 -7.89 -15.86
N GLU A 82 5.48 -7.19 -16.31
CA GLU A 82 6.77 -7.84 -16.53
C GLU A 82 7.41 -8.24 -15.20
N GLU A 83 8.13 -9.36 -15.19
CA GLU A 83 8.77 -9.91 -13.99
C GLU A 83 9.68 -8.88 -13.31
N GLU A 84 10.53 -8.18 -14.07
CA GLU A 84 11.38 -7.10 -13.55
C GLU A 84 10.56 -6.01 -12.84
N ASN A 85 9.40 -5.64 -13.39
CA ASN A 85 8.54 -4.65 -12.76
C ASN A 85 7.93 -5.19 -11.46
N SER A 86 7.51 -6.45 -11.45
CA SER A 86 6.91 -7.13 -10.29
C SER A 86 7.90 -7.31 -9.12
N GLU A 87 9.16 -7.61 -9.41
CA GLU A 87 10.23 -7.76 -8.41
C GLU A 87 10.54 -6.44 -7.69
N ASN A 88 10.28 -5.31 -8.35
CA ASN A 88 10.47 -3.99 -7.76
C ASN A 88 9.28 -3.52 -6.92
N ILE A 89 8.17 -4.26 -6.91
CA ILE A 89 6.98 -3.89 -6.13
C ILE A 89 7.13 -4.38 -4.69
N THR A 90 7.27 -3.44 -3.77
CA THR A 90 7.41 -3.76 -2.34
C THR A 90 6.18 -3.41 -1.53
N THR A 91 5.37 -2.45 -2.00
CA THR A 91 4.19 -1.92 -1.31
C THR A 91 2.91 -2.01 -2.13
N ILE A 92 1.76 -1.95 -1.44
CA ILE A 92 0.44 -1.92 -2.06
C ILE A 92 0.29 -0.71 -3.00
N GLN A 93 0.80 0.47 -2.59
CA GLN A 93 0.74 1.67 -3.42
C GLN A 93 1.52 1.49 -4.73
N GLU A 94 2.76 0.98 -4.65
CA GLU A 94 3.58 0.73 -5.84
C GLU A 94 2.90 -0.23 -6.81
N ALA A 95 2.26 -1.28 -6.27
CA ALA A 95 1.49 -2.23 -7.08
C ALA A 95 0.35 -1.52 -7.80
N ALA A 96 -0.46 -0.77 -7.06
CA ALA A 96 -1.59 -0.04 -7.62
C ALA A 96 -1.15 0.98 -8.68
N ASP A 97 -0.07 1.72 -8.42
CA ASP A 97 0.47 2.73 -9.36
C ASP A 97 0.97 2.10 -10.65
N LEU A 98 1.56 0.91 -10.56
CA LEU A 98 2.02 0.15 -11.71
C LEU A 98 0.84 -0.38 -12.54
N ILE A 99 -0.17 -0.93 -11.87
CA ILE A 99 -1.40 -1.41 -12.51
C ILE A 99 -2.08 -0.26 -13.24
N GLU A 100 -2.27 0.88 -12.60
CA GLU A 100 -2.91 2.04 -13.22
C GLU A 100 -2.16 2.46 -14.50
N LYS A 101 -0.83 2.54 -14.45
CA LYS A 101 0.00 2.86 -15.63
C LYS A 101 -0.18 1.85 -16.77
N LEU A 102 -0.28 0.56 -16.46
CA LEU A 102 -0.47 -0.49 -17.46
C LEU A 102 -1.88 -0.49 -18.04
N VAL A 103 -2.89 -0.25 -17.21
CA VAL A 103 -4.29 -0.08 -17.62
C VAL A 103 -4.44 1.15 -18.53
N GLU A 104 -3.80 2.27 -18.19
CA GLU A 104 -3.78 3.47 -19.04
C GLU A 104 -3.07 3.23 -20.37
N LYS A 105 -1.94 2.51 -20.38
CA LYS A 105 -1.18 2.21 -21.60
C LYS A 105 -1.91 1.24 -22.55
N LYS A 106 -2.82 0.43 -22.02
CA LYS A 106 -3.63 -0.53 -22.79
C LYS A 106 -4.81 0.14 -23.51
N ASN A 107 -5.29 1.29 -23.03
CA ASN A 107 -6.42 2.04 -23.58
C ASN A 107 -5.97 3.13 -24.56
#